data_AF-A0A3D0SH68-F1
#
_entry.id   AF-A0A3D0SH68-F1
#
_cell.length_a   1.000
_cell.length_b   1.000
_cell.length_c   1.000
_cell.angle_alpha   90.00
_cell.angle_beta   90.00
_cell.angle_gamma   90.00
#
_symmetry.space_group_name_H-M   'P 1'
#
loop_
_entity.id
_entity.type
_entity.pdbx_description
1 polymer ?
#
loop_
_entity_poly.entity_id
_entity_poly.type
_entity_poly.pdbx_seq_one_letter_code
_entity_poly.pdbx_strand_id
1 'polypeptide(L)' 'VPVYEHTLASCEYGQTFSSAIRHNNFFGVQFHPERSGEAGAQLLTNFVNL' A
#
# COMPACT_ATOMS: atom_id res chain seq x y z
N VAL A 1 6.26 8.26 -4.02
CA VAL A 1 5.31 8.95 -4.93
C VAL A 1 4.51 9.97 -4.11
N PRO A 2 4.32 11.22 -4.55
CA PRO A 2 3.46 12.18 -3.86
C PRO A 2 2.04 11.63 -3.63
N VAL A 3 1.24 12.27 -2.78
CA VAL A 3 -0.18 11.95 -2.63
C VAL A 3 -0.96 12.49 -3.83
N TYR A 4 -1.88 11.69 -4.39
CA TYR A 4 -2.65 12.01 -5.58
C TYR A 4 -3.96 11.19 -5.62
N GLU A 5 -4.71 11.28 -6.72
CA GLU A 5 -6.05 10.68 -6.85
C GLU A 5 -6.11 9.16 -6.57
N HIS A 6 -5.03 8.42 -6.85
CA HIS A 6 -4.99 6.96 -6.69
C HIS A 6 -4.36 6.50 -5.37
N THR A 7 -4.10 7.40 -4.43
CA THR A 7 -3.58 7.06 -3.11
C THR A 7 -4.65 6.36 -2.27
N LEU A 8 -4.36 5.14 -1.82
CA LEU A 8 -5.18 4.41 -0.83
C LEU A 8 -4.72 4.66 0.60
N ALA A 9 -3.41 4.78 0.80
CA ALA A 9 -2.80 5.08 2.09
C ALA A 9 -1.60 6.01 1.90
N SER A 10 -1.40 6.89 2.88
CA SER A 10 -0.23 7.78 2.95
C SER A 10 0.66 7.40 4.14
N CYS A 11 1.91 7.86 4.10
CA CYS A 11 2.86 7.75 5.19
C CYS A 11 3.68 9.04 5.26
N GLU A 12 4.16 9.39 6.45
CA GLU A 12 4.98 10.57 6.69
C GLU A 12 6.42 10.16 7.01
N TYR A 13 7.36 10.63 6.22
CA TYR A 13 8.79 10.53 6.51
C TYR A 13 9.53 11.70 5.84
N GLY A 14 9.72 12.78 6.60
CA GLY A 14 10.21 14.07 6.10
C GLY A 14 9.17 14.82 5.24
N GLN A 15 8.50 14.13 4.33
CA GLN A 15 7.34 14.59 3.57
C GLN A 15 6.26 13.51 3.56
N THR A 16 5.01 13.91 3.32
CA THR A 16 3.90 12.97 3.13
C THR A 16 3.97 12.37 1.72
N PHE A 17 3.88 11.04 1.63
CA PHE A 17 3.91 10.31 0.37
C PHE A 17 2.90 9.16 0.36
N SER A 18 2.56 8.67 -0.83
CA SER A 18 1.69 7.50 -1.02
C SER A 18 2.42 6.21 -0.61
N SER A 19 1.90 5.51 0.40
CA SER A 19 2.41 4.21 0.86
C SER A 19 1.66 3.04 0.23
N ALA A 20 0.41 3.24 -0.19
CA ALA A 20 -0.36 2.31 -1.01
C ALA A 20 -1.15 3.06 -2.08
N ILE A 21 -1.22 2.49 -3.28
CA ILE A 21 -1.93 3.06 -4.45
C ILE A 21 -2.79 2.00 -5.12
N ARG A 22 -3.85 2.45 -5.80
CA ARG A 22 -4.66 1.59 -6.67
C ARG A 22 -5.19 2.36 -7.88
N HIS A 23 -5.06 1.77 -9.05
CA HIS A 23 -5.72 2.23 -10.26
C HIS A 23 -6.38 1.02 -10.96
N ASN A 24 -7.71 1.01 -11.01
CA ASN A 24 -8.49 -0.14 -11.50
C ASN A 24 -8.11 -1.45 -10.76
N ASN A 25 -7.59 -2.43 -11.51
CA ASN A 25 -7.13 -3.73 -11.01
C ASN A 25 -5.63 -3.74 -10.63
N PHE A 26 -4.93 -2.61 -10.75
CA PHE A 26 -3.53 -2.50 -10.33
C PHE A 26 -3.44 -2.01 -8.90
N PHE A 27 -2.63 -2.70 -8.10
CA PHE A 27 -2.35 -2.38 -6.71
C PHE A 27 -0.83 -2.26 -6.52
N GLY A 28 -0.40 -1.32 -5.69
CA GLY A 28 0.99 -1.13 -5.35
C GLY A 28 1.16 -0.68 -3.90
N VAL A 29 2.16 -1.22 -3.23
CA VAL A 29 2.57 -0.81 -1.88
C VAL A 29 4.04 -0.43 -1.91
N GLN A 30 4.40 0.63 -1.17
CA GLN A 30 5.79 1.08 -1.08
C GLN A 30 6.60 0.28 -0.06
N PHE A 31 5.94 -0.29 0.94
CA PHE A 31 6.53 -1.18 1.94
C PHE A 31 6.55 -2.63 1.44
N HIS A 32 7.28 -3.48 2.16
CA HIS A 32 7.40 -4.91 1.88
C HIS A 32 6.40 -5.71 2.73
N PRO A 33 5.19 -6.04 2.23
CA PRO A 33 4.21 -6.78 3.00
C PRO A 33 4.75 -8.15 3.45
N GLU A 34 5.60 -8.79 2.67
CA GLU A 34 6.27 -10.06 2.99
C GLU A 34 7.25 -9.96 4.18
N ARG A 35 7.67 -8.73 4.54
CA ARG A 35 8.56 -8.46 5.70
C ARG A 35 7.83 -7.78 6.86
N SER A 36 6.51 -7.66 6.79
CA SER A 36 5.70 -6.89 7.76
C SER A 36 4.91 -7.76 8.74
N GLY A 37 5.30 -9.03 8.90
CA GLY A 37 4.68 -9.97 9.85
C GLY A 37 3.19 -10.20 9.61
N GLU A 38 2.42 -10.38 10.68
CA GLU A 38 0.98 -10.64 10.65
C GLU A 38 0.20 -9.58 9.86
N ALA A 39 0.55 -8.30 10.01
CA ALA A 39 -0.12 -7.21 9.29
C ALA A 39 0.11 -7.31 7.77
N GLY A 40 1.33 -7.67 7.37
CA GLY A 40 1.66 -7.88 5.97
C GLY A 40 1.00 -9.13 5.38
N ALA A 41 0.97 -10.22 6.13
CA ALA A 41 0.28 -11.45 5.74
C ALA A 41 -1.23 -11.20 5.53
N GLN A 42 -1.89 -10.49 6.45
CA GLN A 42 -3.30 -10.14 6.32
C GLN A 42 -3.57 -9.28 5.07
N LEU A 43 -2.68 -8.33 4.76
CA LEU A 43 -2.80 -7.51 3.55
C LEU A 43 -2.71 -8.37 2.28
N LEU A 44 -1.78 -9.33 2.22
CA LEU A 44 -1.67 -10.26 1.08
C LEU A 44 -2.90 -11.16 0.98
N THR A 45 -3.42 -11.68 2.09
CA THR A 45 -4.67 -12.46 2.11
C THR A 45 -5.85 -11.64 1.58
N ASN A 46 -5.97 -10.37 1.98
CA ASN A 46 -7.01 -9.49 1.46
C ASN A 46 -6.87 -9.29 -0.05
N PHE A 47 -5.65 -9.12 -0.55
CA PHE A 47 -5.40 -8.93 -1.99
C PHE A 47 -5.76 -10.17 -2.82
N VAL A 48 -5.43 -11.38 -2.35
CA VAL A 48 -5.74 -12.64 -3.05
C VAL A 48 -7.24 -12.94 -3.07
N ASN A 49 -8.00 -12.45 -2.09
CA ASN A 49 -9.45 -12.69 -1.94
C ASN A 49 -10.33 -11.58 -2.57
N LEU A 50 -9.76 -10.67 -3.35
CA LEU A 50 -10.48 -9.58 -4.02
C LEU A 50 -11.37 -10.03 -5.18
#